data_AF-A0A940B2P5-F1
#
_entry.id   AF-A0A940B2P5-F1
#
_cell.length_a   1.000
_cell.length_b   1.000
_cell.length_c   1.000
_cell.angle_alpha   90.00
_cell.angle_beta   90.00
_cell.angle_gamma   90.00
#
_symmetry.space_group_name_H-M   'P 1'
#
loop_
_entity.id
_entity.type
_entity.pdbx_description
1 polymer ?
#
loop_
_entity_poly.entity_id
_entity_poly.type
_entity_poly.pdbx_seq_one_letter_code
_entity_poly.pdbx_strand_id
1 'polypeptide(L)'
;SPVLVMDEKGRFVIPLLSGHVGGANELAALISSRINAQNVVTTATDVEQKFAVDVFAKNNGLKIVNKDGIKQISAKVLKNEKLTVWVNPEIVIKDKNVPECLSLIMEKTKPAYADILIDLPRSVLLKEKDCTLLLVPRLYCAGIGCKKGKSFEDLRAFLEANFDKTELLYAVSSIDLKKNEIGLMTLAQYYHLPFITFSAEELKLAQGSFLESEFVEKTTGVSNVCERAAVLCAGAGAGLVLAKTAQDGMTLAVAERKPVIADWGCS
;
A
#
# COMPACT_ATOMS: atom_id res chain seq x y z
N SER A 1 -14.11 5.02 5.37
CA SER A 1 -14.04 4.29 6.64
C SER A 1 -14.98 3.09 6.59
N PRO A 2 -14.59 1.93 7.13
CA PRO A 2 -15.47 0.75 7.20
C PRO A 2 -16.64 1.01 8.14
N VAL A 3 -17.81 0.46 7.81
CA VAL A 3 -19.01 0.47 8.68
C VAL A 3 -19.47 -0.96 8.88
N LEU A 4 -19.71 -1.32 10.13
CA LEU A 4 -20.15 -2.65 10.57
C LEU A 4 -21.43 -2.49 11.39
N VAL A 5 -22.31 -3.48 11.31
CA VAL A 5 -23.46 -3.64 12.20
C VAL A 5 -23.32 -4.95 12.96
N MET A 6 -23.68 -4.90 14.24
CA MET A 6 -23.75 -6.06 15.12
C MET A 6 -25.12 -6.09 15.78
N ASP A 7 -25.69 -7.27 16.00
CA ASP A 7 -26.87 -7.38 16.86
C ASP A 7 -26.48 -7.17 18.33
N GLU A 8 -27.45 -6.77 19.16
CA GLU A 8 -27.22 -6.48 20.58
C GLU A 8 -26.55 -7.63 21.34
N LYS A 9 -26.82 -8.88 20.93
CA LYS A 9 -26.24 -10.08 21.54
C LYS A 9 -24.85 -10.44 21.00
N GLY A 10 -24.31 -9.66 20.06
CA GLY A 10 -23.01 -9.90 19.44
C GLY A 10 -22.91 -11.24 18.73
N ARG A 11 -24.02 -11.75 18.16
CA ARG A 11 -24.06 -13.03 17.43
C ARG A 11 -23.70 -12.88 15.97
N PHE A 12 -23.93 -11.71 15.38
CA PHE A 12 -23.67 -11.43 13.98
C PHE A 12 -22.78 -10.20 13.85
N VAL A 13 -21.84 -10.25 12.90
CA VAL A 13 -21.06 -9.09 12.46
C VAL A 13 -21.27 -8.94 10.96
N ILE A 14 -21.86 -7.81 10.55
CA ILE A 14 -22.31 -7.55 9.18
C ILE A 14 -21.60 -6.30 8.66
N PRO A 15 -20.67 -6.41 7.70
CA PRO A 15 -20.09 -5.26 7.02
C PRO A 15 -21.15 -4.58 6.13
N LEU A 16 -21.40 -3.29 6.36
CA LEU A 16 -22.36 -2.50 5.58
C LEU A 16 -21.71 -1.63 4.51
N LEU A 17 -20.52 -1.08 4.80
CA LEU A 17 -19.89 -0.10 3.94
C LEU A 17 -18.38 -0.32 3.91
N SER A 18 -17.81 -0.20 2.72
CA SER A 18 -16.39 -0.41 2.46
C SER A 18 -15.91 -1.85 2.66
N GLY A 19 -16.73 -2.85 2.27
CA GLY A 19 -16.43 -4.29 2.38
C GLY A 19 -15.05 -4.68 1.87
N HIS A 20 -14.77 -4.41 0.60
CA HIS A 20 -13.51 -4.75 -0.07
C HIS A 20 -12.35 -3.80 0.33
N VAL A 21 -12.09 -2.74 -0.46
CA VAL A 21 -10.90 -1.88 -0.28
C VAL A 21 -10.85 -1.21 1.09
N GLY A 22 -11.98 -0.75 1.65
CA GLY A 22 -11.96 -0.08 2.94
C GLY A 22 -11.93 -1.00 4.15
N GLY A 23 -11.77 -2.32 3.96
CA GLY A 23 -11.41 -3.27 5.00
C GLY A 23 -12.55 -3.65 5.95
N ALA A 24 -13.82 -3.40 5.60
CA ALA A 24 -14.92 -3.78 6.47
C ALA A 24 -15.06 -5.31 6.57
N ASN A 25 -14.79 -6.06 5.50
CA ASN A 25 -14.86 -7.52 5.53
C ASN A 25 -13.75 -8.12 6.41
N GLU A 26 -12.53 -7.61 6.28
CA GLU A 26 -11.37 -8.00 7.11
C GLU A 26 -11.63 -7.70 8.59
N LEU A 27 -12.15 -6.49 8.89
CA LEU A 27 -12.50 -6.10 10.25
C LEU A 27 -13.67 -6.92 10.81
N ALA A 28 -14.67 -7.27 9.99
CA ALA A 28 -15.75 -8.16 10.37
C ALA A 28 -15.24 -9.55 10.75
N ALA A 29 -14.33 -10.12 9.95
CA ALA A 29 -13.70 -11.41 10.22
C ALA A 29 -12.87 -11.39 11.52
N LEU A 30 -12.09 -10.32 11.72
CA LEU A 30 -11.30 -10.14 12.93
C LEU A 30 -12.18 -10.02 14.18
N ILE A 31 -13.24 -9.22 14.14
CA ILE A 31 -14.13 -9.02 15.29
C ILE A 31 -14.90 -10.31 15.57
N SER A 32 -15.51 -10.91 14.55
CA SER A 32 -16.33 -12.12 14.70
C SER A 32 -15.54 -13.29 15.29
N SER A 33 -14.30 -13.51 14.85
CA SER A 33 -13.42 -14.54 15.42
C SER A 33 -13.09 -14.30 16.90
N ARG A 34 -12.95 -13.05 17.34
CA ARG A 34 -12.61 -12.71 18.73
C ARG A 34 -13.77 -12.82 19.70
N ILE A 35 -14.99 -12.60 19.22
CA ILE A 35 -16.20 -12.66 20.05
C ILE A 35 -17.03 -13.93 19.83
N ASN A 36 -16.53 -14.85 19.01
CA ASN A 36 -17.23 -16.07 18.59
C ASN A 36 -18.62 -15.78 17.95
N ALA A 37 -18.69 -14.73 17.12
CA ALA A 37 -19.86 -14.37 16.34
C ALA A 37 -19.82 -14.95 14.93
N GLN A 38 -20.96 -15.00 14.27
CA GLN A 38 -21.09 -15.31 12.86
C GLN A 38 -20.76 -14.08 12.00
N ASN A 39 -19.77 -14.22 11.12
CA ASN A 39 -19.49 -13.23 10.07
C ASN A 39 -20.50 -13.38 8.92
N VAL A 40 -21.18 -12.30 8.54
CA VAL A 40 -22.20 -12.31 7.47
C VAL A 40 -21.73 -11.44 6.32
N VAL A 41 -20.99 -12.03 5.39
CA VAL A 41 -20.49 -11.34 4.19
C VAL A 41 -21.55 -11.34 3.10
N THR A 42 -21.90 -10.15 2.57
CA THR A 42 -23.01 -9.99 1.62
C THR A 42 -22.57 -9.58 0.21
N THR A 43 -21.28 -9.29 0.00
CA THR A 43 -20.73 -8.89 -1.29
C THR A 43 -20.58 -10.10 -2.21
N ALA A 44 -21.21 -10.05 -3.39
CA ALA A 44 -21.31 -11.19 -4.31
C ALA A 44 -19.95 -11.80 -4.71
N THR A 45 -18.92 -10.97 -4.87
CA THR A 45 -17.54 -11.42 -5.16
C THR A 45 -16.92 -12.22 -4.01
N ASP A 46 -17.17 -11.84 -2.75
CA ASP A 46 -16.67 -12.58 -1.58
C ASP A 46 -17.49 -13.85 -1.32
N VAL A 47 -18.81 -13.80 -1.53
CA VAL A 47 -19.69 -14.97 -1.41
C VAL A 47 -19.34 -16.03 -2.46
N GLU A 48 -18.96 -15.62 -3.67
CA GLU A 48 -18.54 -16.52 -4.75
C GLU A 48 -17.04 -16.86 -4.73
N GLN A 49 -16.26 -16.36 -3.75
CA GLN A 49 -14.79 -16.52 -3.68
C GLN A 49 -14.07 -16.17 -4.99
N LYS A 50 -14.59 -15.18 -5.73
CA LYS A 50 -14.06 -14.78 -7.03
C LYS A 50 -13.01 -13.68 -6.89
N PHE A 51 -12.12 -13.61 -7.89
CA PHE A 51 -11.06 -12.61 -7.93
C PHE A 51 -11.61 -11.16 -7.88
N ALA A 52 -11.17 -10.41 -6.88
CA ALA A 52 -11.47 -9.00 -6.70
C ALA A 52 -10.22 -8.15 -7.03
N VAL A 53 -10.24 -7.46 -8.16
CA VAL A 53 -9.07 -6.73 -8.68
C VAL A 53 -8.66 -5.54 -7.80
N ASP A 54 -9.61 -4.94 -7.09
CA ASP A 54 -9.39 -3.83 -6.18
C ASP A 54 -8.74 -4.29 -4.86
N VAL A 55 -9.14 -5.47 -4.35
CA VAL A 55 -8.46 -6.14 -3.23
C VAL A 55 -7.04 -6.55 -3.62
N PHE A 56 -6.88 -7.17 -4.79
CA PHE A 56 -5.57 -7.52 -5.35
C PHE A 56 -4.66 -6.27 -5.45
N ALA A 57 -5.18 -5.15 -5.98
CA ALA A 57 -4.42 -3.92 -6.09
C ALA A 57 -4.00 -3.39 -4.71
N LYS A 58 -4.92 -3.38 -3.74
CA LYS A 58 -4.63 -2.93 -2.37
C LYS A 58 -3.53 -3.76 -1.71
N ASN A 59 -3.68 -5.09 -1.72
CA ASN A 59 -2.77 -6.01 -1.05
C ASN A 59 -1.35 -5.96 -1.63
N ASN A 60 -1.23 -5.63 -2.91
CA ASN A 60 0.04 -5.50 -3.61
C ASN A 60 0.61 -4.07 -3.64
N GLY A 61 -0.03 -3.12 -2.96
CA GLY A 61 0.41 -1.72 -2.98
C GLY A 61 0.33 -1.09 -4.38
N LEU A 62 -0.60 -1.54 -5.21
CA LEU A 62 -0.87 -1.00 -6.53
C LEU A 62 -1.92 0.12 -6.43
N LYS A 63 -1.68 1.21 -7.14
CA LYS A 63 -2.63 2.28 -7.38
C LYS A 63 -3.45 1.96 -8.62
N ILE A 64 -4.77 2.03 -8.48
CA ILE A 64 -5.70 1.94 -9.60
C ILE A 64 -5.76 3.32 -10.27
N VAL A 65 -5.39 3.39 -11.54
CA VAL A 65 -5.33 4.66 -12.29
C VAL A 65 -6.71 5.07 -12.79
N ASN A 66 -7.43 4.16 -13.45
CA ASN A 66 -8.77 4.40 -14.01
C ASN A 66 -9.83 3.55 -13.28
N LYS A 67 -10.44 4.12 -12.24
CA LYS A 67 -11.37 3.40 -11.34
C LYS A 67 -12.62 2.83 -12.04
N ASP A 68 -13.05 3.42 -13.16
CA ASP A 68 -14.19 2.92 -13.93
C ASP A 68 -13.95 1.51 -14.50
N GLY A 69 -12.68 1.14 -14.73
CA GLY A 69 -12.29 -0.20 -15.16
C GLY A 69 -12.63 -1.28 -14.14
N ILE A 70 -12.71 -0.96 -12.84
CA ILE A 70 -13.02 -1.94 -11.78
C ILE A 70 -14.37 -2.60 -12.05
N LYS A 71 -15.40 -1.80 -12.34
CA LYS A 71 -16.75 -2.32 -12.61
C LYS A 71 -16.78 -3.24 -13.82
N GLN A 72 -16.01 -2.91 -14.86
CA GLN A 72 -15.94 -3.69 -16.09
C GLN A 72 -15.23 -5.03 -15.84
N ILE A 73 -14.11 -5.02 -15.13
CA ILE A 73 -13.39 -6.24 -14.71
C ILE A 73 -14.29 -7.12 -13.84
N SER A 74 -14.91 -6.56 -12.80
CA SER A 74 -15.82 -7.31 -11.93
C SER A 74 -17.00 -7.92 -12.68
N ALA A 75 -17.59 -7.20 -13.64
CA ALA A 75 -18.68 -7.72 -14.46
C ALA A 75 -18.24 -8.94 -15.31
N LYS A 76 -17.03 -8.90 -15.89
CA LYS A 76 -16.45 -10.03 -16.63
C LYS A 76 -16.17 -11.24 -15.74
N VAL A 77 -15.62 -11.01 -14.54
CA VAL A 77 -15.38 -12.07 -13.53
C VAL A 77 -16.71 -12.75 -13.13
N LEU A 78 -17.77 -11.98 -12.89
CA LEU A 78 -19.08 -12.52 -12.54
C LEU A 78 -19.70 -13.36 -13.67
N LYS A 79 -19.41 -13.01 -14.93
CA LYS A 79 -19.81 -13.79 -16.12
C LYS A 79 -18.91 -14.99 -16.39
N ASN A 80 -17.92 -15.27 -15.55
CA ASN A 80 -16.91 -16.32 -15.73
C ASN A 80 -16.10 -16.17 -17.04
N GLU A 81 -15.92 -14.94 -17.52
CA GLU A 81 -15.06 -14.65 -18.67
C GLU A 81 -13.59 -14.72 -18.25
N LYS A 82 -12.72 -15.21 -19.15
CA LYS A 82 -11.27 -15.16 -18.97
C LYS A 82 -10.76 -13.74 -19.26
N LEU A 83 -10.02 -13.18 -18.32
CA LEU A 83 -9.42 -11.85 -18.40
C LEU A 83 -7.95 -11.95 -18.75
N THR A 84 -7.51 -11.13 -19.71
CA THR A 84 -6.09 -11.03 -20.05
C THR A 84 -5.36 -10.09 -19.09
N VAL A 85 -4.21 -10.51 -18.60
CA VAL A 85 -3.37 -9.71 -17.70
C VAL A 85 -1.95 -9.66 -18.20
N TRP A 86 -1.40 -8.46 -18.32
CA TRP A 86 0.02 -8.28 -18.61
C TRP A 86 0.71 -7.56 -17.46
N VAL A 87 1.89 -8.04 -17.10
CA VAL A 87 2.71 -7.49 -16.03
C VAL A 87 4.05 -7.06 -16.62
N ASN A 88 4.46 -5.83 -16.32
CA ASN A 88 5.76 -5.32 -16.73
C ASN A 88 6.87 -6.24 -16.19
N PRO A 89 7.84 -6.68 -17.02
CA PRO A 89 8.92 -7.58 -16.60
C PRO A 89 9.80 -7.11 -15.44
N GLU A 90 9.79 -5.81 -15.11
CA GLU A 90 10.50 -5.25 -13.95
C GLU A 90 9.75 -5.48 -12.62
N ILE A 91 8.50 -5.93 -12.67
CA ILE A 91 7.69 -6.28 -11.49
C ILE A 91 7.79 -7.79 -11.24
N VAL A 92 8.24 -8.15 -10.04
CA VAL A 92 8.41 -9.56 -9.64
C VAL A 92 7.10 -10.09 -9.09
N ILE A 93 6.61 -11.20 -9.67
CA ILE A 93 5.46 -11.94 -9.16
C ILE A 93 5.95 -13.13 -8.32
N LYS A 94 5.56 -13.18 -7.04
CA LYS A 94 6.00 -14.23 -6.09
C LYS A 94 5.28 -15.57 -6.26
N ASP A 95 3.95 -15.57 -6.23
CA ASP A 95 3.14 -16.77 -6.38
C ASP A 95 2.78 -17.02 -7.86
N LYS A 96 2.67 -18.30 -8.24
CA LYS A 96 2.19 -18.74 -9.55
C LYS A 96 0.73 -19.19 -9.53
N ASN A 97 0.06 -19.16 -8.38
CA ASN A 97 -1.37 -19.43 -8.24
C ASN A 97 -2.19 -18.28 -8.81
N VAL A 98 -2.10 -18.11 -10.12
CA VAL A 98 -2.89 -17.16 -10.87
C VAL A 98 -4.37 -17.57 -10.75
N PRO A 99 -5.26 -16.67 -10.30
CA PRO A 99 -6.70 -16.95 -10.23
C PRO A 99 -7.21 -17.48 -11.55
N GLU A 100 -8.08 -18.49 -11.51
CA GLU A 100 -8.53 -19.19 -12.72
C GLU A 100 -9.17 -18.25 -13.75
N CYS A 101 -9.80 -17.15 -13.34
CA CYS A 101 -10.39 -16.18 -14.27
C CYS A 101 -9.33 -15.35 -15.03
N LEU A 102 -8.04 -15.45 -14.72
CA LEU A 102 -6.98 -14.67 -15.35
C LEU A 102 -6.13 -15.52 -16.30
N SER A 103 -5.75 -14.92 -17.42
CA SER A 103 -4.84 -15.45 -18.42
C SER A 103 -3.65 -14.49 -18.55
N LEU A 104 -2.46 -14.92 -18.13
CA LEU A 104 -1.26 -14.11 -18.21
C LEU A 104 -0.74 -14.04 -19.65
N ILE A 105 -0.47 -12.82 -20.11
CA ILE A 105 0.27 -12.53 -21.35
C ILE A 105 1.76 -12.67 -21.00
N MET A 106 2.45 -13.60 -21.67
CA MET A 106 3.82 -14.01 -21.32
C MET A 106 4.89 -13.19 -22.05
N GLU A 107 4.49 -12.41 -23.05
CA GLU A 107 5.35 -11.55 -23.84
C GLU A 107 5.99 -10.45 -22.97
N LYS A 108 7.31 -10.26 -23.12
CA LYS A 108 8.03 -9.20 -22.40
C LYS A 108 7.64 -7.80 -22.86
N THR A 109 7.18 -7.67 -24.09
CA THR A 109 6.76 -6.39 -24.69
C THR A 109 5.32 -6.08 -24.32
N LYS A 110 5.05 -4.82 -23.97
CA LYS A 110 3.70 -4.33 -23.69
C LYS A 110 2.75 -4.66 -24.86
N PRO A 111 1.61 -5.33 -24.62
CA PRO A 111 0.65 -5.65 -25.67
C PRO A 111 -0.11 -4.42 -26.13
N ALA A 112 -0.77 -4.52 -27.29
CA ALA A 112 -1.67 -3.48 -27.78
C ALA A 112 -2.92 -3.33 -26.88
N TYR A 113 -3.37 -4.42 -26.27
CA TYR A 113 -4.49 -4.45 -25.34
C TYR A 113 -4.32 -5.56 -24.30
N ALA A 114 -4.72 -5.28 -23.05
CA ALA A 114 -4.98 -6.27 -22.01
C ALA A 114 -6.17 -5.81 -21.16
N ASP A 115 -6.93 -6.74 -20.57
CA ASP A 115 -7.99 -6.35 -19.64
C ASP A 115 -7.40 -5.67 -18.39
N ILE A 116 -6.35 -6.25 -17.82
CA ILE A 116 -5.59 -5.66 -16.72
C ILE A 116 -4.14 -5.45 -17.16
N LEU A 117 -3.67 -4.21 -17.06
CA LEU A 117 -2.27 -3.85 -17.28
C LEU A 117 -1.63 -3.52 -15.92
N ILE A 118 -0.52 -4.15 -15.58
CA ILE A 118 0.30 -3.80 -14.41
C ILE A 118 1.62 -3.24 -14.91
N ASP A 119 1.80 -1.92 -14.87
CA ASP A 119 2.93 -1.23 -15.49
C ASP A 119 3.59 -0.20 -14.56
N LEU A 120 4.82 0.19 -14.87
CA LEU A 120 5.56 1.17 -14.08
C LEU A 120 5.06 2.60 -14.36
N PRO A 121 4.93 3.47 -13.33
CA PRO A 121 4.43 4.84 -13.49
C PRO A 121 5.19 5.70 -14.51
N ARG A 122 6.49 5.44 -14.70
CA ARG A 122 7.38 6.23 -15.57
C ARG A 122 7.17 5.94 -17.07
N SER A 123 6.48 4.86 -17.41
CA SER A 123 6.19 4.43 -18.79
C SER A 123 4.80 4.90 -19.28
N VAL A 124 4.06 5.64 -18.44
CA VAL A 124 2.64 5.90 -18.62
C VAL A 124 2.42 7.20 -19.41
N LEU A 125 2.47 7.10 -20.74
CA LEU A 125 1.62 7.91 -21.62
C LEU A 125 0.46 7.00 -22.07
N LEU A 126 -0.49 6.73 -21.17
CA LEU A 126 -1.63 5.90 -21.56
C LEU A 126 -2.51 6.63 -22.56
N LYS A 127 -2.83 5.95 -23.65
CA LYS A 127 -4.06 6.21 -24.39
C LYS A 127 -5.15 5.37 -23.73
N GLU A 128 -6.36 5.91 -23.63
CA GLU A 128 -7.54 5.23 -23.03
C GLU A 128 -7.87 3.86 -23.65
N LYS A 129 -7.21 3.47 -24.75
CA LYS A 129 -7.47 2.23 -25.49
C LYS A 129 -6.54 1.07 -25.16
N ASP A 130 -5.49 1.28 -24.36
CA ASP A 130 -4.47 0.25 -24.11
C ASP A 130 -4.95 -0.86 -23.15
N CYS A 131 -5.93 -0.58 -22.28
CA CYS A 131 -6.44 -1.56 -21.32
C CYS A 131 -7.80 -1.20 -20.73
N THR A 132 -8.49 -2.18 -20.14
CA THR A 132 -9.70 -1.92 -19.34
C THR A 132 -9.34 -1.35 -17.96
N LEU A 133 -8.27 -1.84 -17.33
CA LEU A 133 -7.81 -1.38 -16.02
C LEU A 133 -6.28 -1.29 -15.97
N LEU A 134 -5.75 -0.11 -15.63
CA LEU A 134 -4.34 0.09 -15.30
C LEU A 134 -4.12 0.08 -13.79
N LEU A 135 -3.19 -0.78 -13.38
CA LEU A 135 -2.58 -0.80 -12.06
C LEU A 135 -1.13 -0.34 -12.16
N VAL A 136 -0.72 0.57 -11.30
CA VAL A 136 0.69 1.00 -11.18
C VAL A 136 1.18 0.80 -9.76
N PRO A 137 2.40 0.29 -9.53
CA PRO A 137 2.92 0.15 -8.18
C PRO A 137 3.18 1.50 -7.52
N ARG A 138 2.86 1.58 -6.24
CA ARG A 138 3.37 2.64 -5.37
C ARG A 138 4.84 2.36 -5.09
N LEU A 139 5.72 3.24 -5.56
CA LEU A 139 7.17 3.01 -5.60
C LEU A 139 7.90 3.47 -4.35
N TYR A 140 7.34 4.36 -3.54
CA TYR A 140 8.13 5.13 -2.59
C TYR A 140 7.70 4.93 -1.14
N CYS A 141 8.66 4.78 -0.22
CA CYS A 141 8.39 4.74 1.21
C CYS A 141 8.94 6.02 1.84
N ALA A 142 8.09 6.78 2.52
CA ALA A 142 8.49 8.02 3.19
C ALA A 142 8.77 7.72 4.67
N GLY A 143 10.04 7.81 5.07
CA GLY A 143 10.43 7.78 6.47
C GLY A 143 10.32 9.19 7.06
N ILE A 144 9.45 9.36 8.06
CA ILE A 144 9.16 10.66 8.66
C ILE A 144 9.43 10.62 10.16
N GLY A 145 10.23 11.57 10.62
CA GLY A 145 10.44 11.87 12.03
C GLY A 145 9.89 13.25 12.37
N CYS A 146 9.44 13.46 13.60
CA CYS A 146 8.98 14.77 14.06
C CYS A 146 9.14 14.92 15.58
N LYS A 147 9.25 16.18 16.05
CA LYS A 147 9.02 16.52 17.46
C LYS A 147 7.57 16.19 17.86
N LYS A 148 7.35 15.92 19.14
CA LYS A 148 6.03 15.54 19.68
C LYS A 148 4.98 16.60 19.39
N GLY A 149 3.79 16.17 18.97
CA GLY A 149 2.64 17.06 18.78
C GLY A 149 2.64 17.90 17.49
N LYS A 150 3.45 17.54 16.48
CA LYS A 150 3.36 18.18 15.17
C LYS A 150 2.00 17.93 14.52
N SER A 151 1.42 18.99 13.94
CA SER A 151 0.11 18.95 13.30
C SER A 151 0.16 18.16 11.99
N PHE A 152 -1.00 17.68 11.54
CA PHE A 152 -1.14 17.05 10.24
C PHE A 152 -0.77 18.04 9.11
N GLU A 153 -1.19 19.30 9.25
CA GLU A 153 -0.97 20.36 8.27
C GLU A 153 0.53 20.64 8.08
N ASP A 154 1.30 20.74 9.17
CA ASP A 154 2.75 20.94 9.13
C ASP A 154 3.44 19.77 8.41
N LEU A 155 3.09 18.54 8.79
CA LEU A 155 3.69 17.33 8.24
C LEU A 155 3.36 17.15 6.76
N ARG A 156 2.12 17.45 6.37
CA ARG A 156 1.67 17.37 4.97
C ARG A 156 2.36 18.43 4.12
N ALA A 157 2.36 19.68 4.56
CA ALA A 157 3.03 20.75 3.83
C ALA A 157 4.53 20.45 3.67
N PHE A 158 5.17 19.93 4.72
CA PHE A 158 6.57 19.52 4.67
C PHE A 158 6.81 18.36 3.70
N LEU A 159 5.94 17.34 3.68
CA LEU A 159 6.04 16.23 2.73
C LEU A 159 5.86 16.72 1.28
N GLU A 160 4.79 17.46 1.00
CA GLU A 160 4.46 17.94 -0.35
C GLU A 160 5.49 18.95 -0.88
N ALA A 161 6.11 19.75 -0.01
CA ALA A 161 7.16 20.70 -0.39
C ALA A 161 8.49 20.01 -0.77
N ASN A 162 8.75 18.80 -0.27
CA ASN A 162 10.02 18.11 -0.46
C ASN A 162 9.91 16.87 -1.36
N PHE A 163 8.70 16.42 -1.68
CA PHE A 163 8.47 15.26 -2.51
C PHE A 163 7.21 15.44 -3.38
N ASP A 164 7.42 15.53 -4.70
CA ASP A 164 6.38 15.83 -5.70
C ASP A 164 5.52 14.62 -6.09
N LYS A 165 5.98 13.40 -5.80
CA LYS A 165 5.34 12.12 -6.19
C LYS A 165 4.57 11.46 -5.04
N THR A 166 3.92 12.26 -4.19
CA THR A 166 3.20 11.76 -3.00
C THR A 166 2.13 10.71 -3.35
N GLU A 167 1.56 10.77 -4.55
CA GLU A 167 0.57 9.83 -5.06
C GLU A 167 1.12 8.43 -5.39
N LEU A 168 2.45 8.28 -5.41
CA LEU A 168 3.17 7.02 -5.59
C LEU A 168 3.78 6.50 -4.28
N LEU A 169 3.47 7.13 -3.14
CA LEU A 169 3.87 6.61 -1.83
C LEU A 169 3.15 5.29 -1.55
N TYR A 170 3.92 4.31 -1.10
CA TYR A 170 3.49 3.00 -0.63
C TYR A 170 3.17 3.02 0.85
N ALA A 171 3.95 3.75 1.65
CA ALA A 171 3.84 3.78 3.10
C ALA A 171 4.43 5.06 3.68
N VAL A 172 3.93 5.44 4.85
CA VAL A 172 4.61 6.32 5.79
C VAL A 172 5.29 5.45 6.83
N SER A 173 6.56 5.67 7.12
CA SER A 173 7.30 4.90 8.11
C SER A 173 7.99 5.76 9.16
N SER A 174 8.19 5.20 10.36
CA SER A 174 8.88 5.88 11.45
C SER A 174 9.47 4.87 12.46
N ILE A 175 10.00 5.38 13.57
CA ILE A 175 10.36 4.57 14.73
C ILE A 175 9.12 4.27 15.60
N ASP A 176 9.11 3.15 16.30
CA ASP A 176 8.04 2.70 17.20
C ASP A 176 7.71 3.68 18.34
N LEU A 177 8.66 4.50 18.80
CA LEU A 177 8.40 5.64 19.69
C LEU A 177 7.35 6.61 19.12
N LYS A 178 7.16 6.62 17.80
CA LYS A 178 6.24 7.50 17.06
C LYS A 178 4.94 6.83 16.64
N LYS A 179 4.72 5.57 17.02
CA LYS A 179 3.52 4.79 16.63
C LYS A 179 2.18 5.44 17.01
N ASN A 180 2.18 6.27 18.05
CA ASN A 180 0.99 6.95 18.57
C ASN A 180 0.99 8.48 18.27
N GLU A 181 1.87 8.98 17.41
CA GLU A 181 1.84 10.40 17.05
C GLU A 181 0.68 10.67 16.09
N ILE A 182 -0.31 11.42 16.60
CA ILE A 182 -1.56 11.72 15.89
C ILE A 182 -1.29 12.34 14.52
N GLY A 183 -0.32 13.25 14.42
CA GLY A 183 0.03 13.89 13.14
C GLY A 183 0.47 12.90 12.06
N LEU A 184 1.32 11.92 12.40
CA LEU A 184 1.80 10.90 11.46
C LEU A 184 0.71 9.89 11.11
N MET A 185 -0.08 9.46 12.09
CA MET A 185 -1.22 8.57 11.87
C MET A 185 -2.25 9.21 10.94
N THR A 186 -2.57 10.48 11.18
CA THR A 186 -3.51 11.26 10.37
C THR A 186 -2.97 11.46 8.95
N LEU A 187 -1.67 11.74 8.81
CA LEU A 187 -1.01 11.85 7.50
C LEU A 187 -1.13 10.55 6.69
N ALA A 188 -0.79 9.41 7.30
CA ALA A 188 -0.89 8.11 6.64
C ALA A 188 -2.34 7.79 6.25
N GLN A 189 -3.29 8.08 7.15
CA GLN A 189 -4.72 7.89 6.89
C GLN A 189 -5.23 8.77 5.73
N TYR A 190 -4.78 10.02 5.65
CA TYR A 190 -5.15 10.98 4.60
C TYR A 190 -4.75 10.46 3.20
N TYR A 191 -3.55 9.90 3.06
CA TYR A 191 -3.11 9.29 1.80
C TYR A 191 -3.59 7.83 1.60
N HIS A 192 -4.34 7.28 2.56
CA HIS A 192 -4.77 5.88 2.58
C HIS A 192 -3.60 4.89 2.50
N LEU A 193 -2.54 5.17 3.26
CA LEU A 193 -1.31 4.38 3.29
C LEU A 193 -1.17 3.66 4.63
N PRO A 194 -0.49 2.50 4.66
CA PRO A 194 -0.01 1.91 5.90
C PRO A 194 0.96 2.87 6.61
N PHE A 195 0.80 2.96 7.93
CA PHE A 195 1.77 3.57 8.82
C PHE A 195 2.60 2.46 9.47
N ILE A 196 3.88 2.35 9.08
CA ILE A 196 4.76 1.26 9.49
C ILE A 196 5.78 1.82 10.48
N THR A 197 5.92 1.19 11.64
CA THR A 197 6.93 1.58 12.61
C THR A 197 7.91 0.47 12.88
N PHE A 198 9.18 0.82 13.06
CA PHE A 198 10.26 -0.11 13.38
C PHE A 198 10.84 0.20 14.76
N SER A 199 11.22 -0.85 15.47
CA SER A 199 12.04 -0.74 16.68
C SER A 199 13.42 -0.17 16.38
N ALA A 200 14.09 0.33 17.43
CA ALA A 200 15.48 0.76 17.34
C ALA A 200 16.40 -0.35 16.79
N GLU A 201 16.21 -1.60 17.24
CA GLU A 201 17.05 -2.73 16.78
C GLU A 201 16.83 -3.05 15.30
N GLU A 202 15.59 -3.03 14.82
CA GLU A 202 15.30 -3.19 13.38
C GLU A 202 15.97 -2.09 12.56
N LEU A 203 15.87 -0.82 13.00
CA LEU A 203 16.49 0.31 12.30
C LEU A 203 18.02 0.20 12.20
N LYS A 204 18.69 -0.39 13.21
CA LYS A 204 20.14 -0.64 13.16
C LYS A 204 20.52 -1.64 12.07
N LEU A 205 19.64 -2.60 11.76
CA LEU A 205 19.84 -3.61 10.71
C LEU A 205 19.63 -3.06 9.29
N ALA A 206 19.15 -1.83 9.14
CA ALA A 206 19.00 -1.19 7.84
C ALA A 206 20.35 -1.18 7.10
N GLN A 207 20.38 -1.76 5.91
CA GLN A 207 21.55 -1.77 5.04
C GLN A 207 21.61 -0.45 4.25
N GLY A 208 22.78 0.19 4.20
CA GLY A 208 22.99 1.45 3.46
C GLY A 208 24.04 2.34 4.11
N SER A 209 24.51 3.34 3.35
CA SER A 209 25.40 4.40 3.87
C SER A 209 24.55 5.54 4.40
N PHE A 210 24.33 5.58 5.73
CA PHE A 210 23.56 6.62 6.39
C PHE A 210 24.50 7.63 7.04
N LEU A 211 24.25 8.93 6.86
CA LEU A 211 25.02 9.97 7.55
C LEU A 211 24.72 9.93 9.06
N GLU A 212 25.75 9.77 9.87
CA GLU A 212 25.62 9.76 11.33
C GLU A 212 25.29 11.15 11.86
N SER A 213 24.42 11.22 12.88
CA SER A 213 24.06 12.48 13.54
C SER A 213 24.00 12.23 15.04
N GLU A 214 25.01 12.77 15.76
CA GLU A 214 25.25 12.56 17.19
C GLU A 214 24.05 12.93 18.10
N PHE A 215 23.18 13.86 17.66
CA PHE A 215 22.00 14.29 18.43
C PHE A 215 20.89 13.23 18.52
N VAL A 216 20.76 12.37 17.49
CA VAL A 216 19.69 11.35 17.41
C VAL A 216 20.09 10.10 18.19
N GLU A 217 21.36 9.70 18.13
CA GLU A 217 21.89 8.52 18.82
C GLU A 217 21.69 8.59 20.34
N LYS A 218 21.90 9.76 20.95
CA LYS A 218 21.72 9.97 22.40
C LYS A 218 20.27 9.81 22.90
N THR A 219 19.27 9.95 22.02
CA THR A 219 17.84 9.96 22.40
C THR A 219 17.12 8.67 22.00
N THR A 220 17.48 8.08 20.85
CA THR A 220 16.81 6.87 20.31
C THR A 220 17.71 5.65 20.26
N GLY A 221 19.00 5.77 20.58
CA GLY A 221 20.00 4.71 20.42
C GLY A 221 20.33 4.38 18.95
N VAL A 222 19.79 5.15 17.99
CA VAL A 222 19.92 4.94 16.54
C VAL A 222 19.97 6.27 15.84
N SER A 223 21.07 6.58 15.15
CA SER A 223 21.16 7.78 14.33
C SER A 223 20.35 7.66 13.03
N ASN A 224 19.86 8.80 12.52
CA ASN A 224 19.24 8.91 11.20
C ASN A 224 17.99 8.01 10.95
N VAL A 225 17.07 8.03 11.92
CA VAL A 225 15.83 7.24 11.94
C VAL A 225 15.01 7.34 10.65
N CYS A 226 14.83 8.54 10.07
CA CYS A 226 13.97 8.72 8.91
C CYS A 226 14.50 7.97 7.68
N GLU A 227 15.80 8.01 7.40
CA GLU A 227 16.39 7.28 6.27
C GLU A 227 16.31 5.76 6.48
N ARG A 228 16.66 5.29 7.67
CA ARG A 228 16.60 3.85 8.02
C ARG A 228 15.17 3.32 7.92
N ALA A 229 14.19 4.06 8.42
CA ALA A 229 12.78 3.70 8.34
C ALA A 229 12.28 3.70 6.89
N ALA A 230 12.72 4.65 6.05
CA ALA A 230 12.37 4.68 4.64
C ALA A 230 12.91 3.44 3.91
N VAL A 231 14.20 3.11 4.11
CA VAL A 231 14.90 2.00 3.46
C VAL A 231 14.33 0.65 3.89
N LEU A 232 14.17 0.40 5.19
CA LEU A 232 13.58 -0.86 5.68
C LEU A 232 12.16 -1.05 5.16
N CYS A 233 11.36 0.02 5.14
CA CYS A 233 10.02 -0.02 4.61
C CYS A 233 9.97 -0.28 3.10
N ALA A 234 10.97 0.18 2.35
CA ALA A 234 11.06 -0.07 0.91
C ALA A 234 11.55 -1.48 0.58
N GLY A 235 12.23 -2.15 1.53
CA GLY A 235 12.65 -3.54 1.42
C GLY A 235 14.09 -3.73 0.92
N ALA A 236 14.48 -5.00 0.75
CA ALA A 236 15.83 -5.34 0.30
C ALA A 236 16.09 -4.81 -1.12
N GLY A 237 17.25 -4.18 -1.33
CA GLY A 237 17.61 -3.53 -2.61
C GLY A 237 17.11 -2.11 -2.78
N ALA A 238 16.42 -1.55 -1.76
CA ALA A 238 15.95 -0.17 -1.78
C ALA A 238 17.10 0.85 -1.83
N GLY A 239 16.85 1.96 -2.53
CA GLY A 239 17.76 3.10 -2.59
C GLY A 239 17.07 4.38 -2.14
N LEU A 240 17.80 5.24 -1.43
CA LEU A 240 17.32 6.59 -1.09
C LEU A 240 17.19 7.42 -2.37
N VAL A 241 16.02 8.01 -2.58
CA VAL A 241 15.75 8.99 -3.64
C VAL A 241 15.68 10.41 -3.09
N LEU A 242 15.42 10.54 -1.78
CA LEU A 242 15.55 11.77 -1.03
C LEU A 242 16.29 11.46 0.27
N ALA A 243 17.50 12.00 0.41
CA ALA A 243 18.24 11.98 1.66
C ALA A 243 17.54 12.84 2.72
N LYS A 244 17.95 12.70 3.98
CA LYS A 244 17.37 13.39 5.12
C LYS A 244 17.28 14.89 4.87
N THR A 245 16.04 15.36 4.81
CA THR A 245 15.70 16.77 4.84
C THR A 245 15.12 17.09 6.20
N ALA A 246 15.52 18.20 6.81
CA ALA A 246 15.08 18.61 8.13
C ALA A 246 14.57 20.05 8.13
N GLN A 247 13.39 20.28 8.68
CA GLN A 247 12.81 21.61 8.82
C GLN A 247 11.88 21.64 10.03
N ASP A 248 11.96 22.69 10.86
CA ASP A 248 11.03 22.96 11.96
C ASP A 248 10.76 21.79 12.92
N GLY A 249 11.78 20.97 13.17
CA GLY A 249 11.68 19.78 14.03
C GLY A 249 11.01 18.59 13.36
N MET A 250 10.84 18.60 12.05
CA MET A 250 10.42 17.48 11.20
C MET A 250 11.62 17.01 10.36
N THR A 251 11.64 15.73 10.04
CA THR A 251 12.65 15.11 9.18
C THR A 251 11.99 14.16 8.20
N LEU A 252 12.38 14.21 6.93
CA LEU A 252 11.86 13.35 5.86
C LEU A 252 13.03 12.70 5.13
N ALA A 253 12.88 11.43 4.81
CA ALA A 253 13.66 10.74 3.79
C ALA A 253 12.72 9.87 2.95
N VAL A 254 13.07 9.61 1.69
CA VAL A 254 12.26 8.77 0.80
C VAL A 254 13.16 7.72 0.15
N ALA A 255 12.72 6.47 0.18
CA ALA A 255 13.36 5.35 -0.47
C ALA A 255 12.46 4.77 -1.58
N GLU A 256 13.08 4.29 -2.65
CA GLU A 256 12.39 3.59 -3.75
C GLU A 256 12.42 2.08 -3.53
N ARG A 257 11.26 1.43 -3.68
CA ARG A 257 11.06 -0.02 -3.63
C ARG A 257 11.67 -0.66 -4.88
N LYS A 258 12.75 -1.42 -4.73
CA LYS A 258 13.36 -2.21 -5.80
C LYS A 258 13.87 -3.56 -5.28
N PRO A 259 13.39 -4.71 -5.80
CA PRO A 259 12.37 -4.84 -6.83
C PRO A 259 10.96 -4.50 -6.30
N VAL A 260 10.06 -4.11 -7.21
CA VAL A 260 8.62 -4.09 -6.91
C VAL A 260 8.13 -5.53 -6.94
N ILE A 261 7.42 -5.93 -5.90
CA ILE A 261 6.90 -7.29 -5.75
C ILE A 261 5.37 -7.23 -5.70
N ALA A 262 4.72 -8.10 -6.46
CA ALA A 262 3.31 -8.41 -6.35
C ALA A 262 3.09 -9.94 -6.20
N ASP A 263 1.92 -10.30 -5.73
CA ASP A 263 1.55 -11.64 -5.30
C ASP A 263 0.05 -11.87 -5.56
N TRP A 264 -0.27 -13.01 -6.17
CA TRP A 264 -1.64 -13.43 -6.44
C TRP A 264 -2.32 -14.04 -5.21
N GLY A 265 -1.54 -14.60 -4.27
CA GLY A 265 -2.02 -15.37 -3.12
C GLY A 265 -2.47 -14.54 -1.93
N CYS A 266 -2.58 -13.21 -2.06
CA CYS A 266 -3.11 -12.34 -1.01
C CYS A 266 -4.65 -12.34 -1.01
N SER A 267 -5.24 -13.49 -0.66
CA SER A 267 -6.65 -13.64 -0.25
C SER A 267 -6.75 -13.73 1.26
#